data_AF-A0A3C0B9H6-F1
#
_entry.id   AF-A0A3C0B9H6-F1
#
_cell.length_a   1.000
_cell.length_b   1.000
_cell.length_c   1.000
_cell.angle_alpha   90.00
_cell.angle_beta   90.00
_cell.angle_gamma   90.00
#
_symmetry.space_group_name_H-M   'P 1'
#
loop_
_entity.id
_entity.type
_entity.pdbx_description
1 polymer ?
#
loop_
_entity_poly.entity_id
_entity_poly.type
_entity_poly.pdbx_seq_one_letter_code
_entity_poly.pdbx_strand_id
1 'polypeptide(L)' 'MAILKPFKGLRPPKEIAARVASRPYDVLNSKEARLEAAGNDYSLLHIIKPEIDLPVEI' A
#
# COMPACT_ATOMS: atom_id res chain seq x y z
N MET A 1 11.04 -25.81 -22.44
CA MET A 1 10.82 -24.38 -22.74
C MET A 1 9.58 -23.94 -21.97
N ALA A 2 9.63 -22.89 -21.15
CA ALA A 2 8.44 -22.43 -20.44
C ALA A 2 7.49 -21.68 -21.39
N ILE A 3 6.20 -22.00 -21.36
CA ILE A 3 5.15 -21.28 -22.11
C ILE A 3 4.63 -20.16 -21.20
N LEU A 4 4.97 -18.91 -21.53
CA LEU A 4 4.47 -17.73 -20.82
C LEU A 4 3.15 -17.29 -21.44
N LYS A 5 2.10 -17.16 -20.62
CA LYS A 5 0.79 -16.64 -21.06
C LYS A 5 0.60 -15.23 -20.51
N PRO A 6 0.20 -14.25 -21.36
CA PRO A 6 -0.11 -12.92 -20.86
C PRO A 6 -1.38 -12.96 -19.99
N PHE A 7 -1.42 -12.07 -19.00
CA PHE A 7 -2.60 -11.85 -18.17
C PHE A 7 -2.85 -10.34 -18.05
N LYS A 8 -4.09 -9.97 -17.72
CA LYS A 8 -4.45 -8.57 -17.50
C LYS A 8 -3.97 -8.16 -16.10
N GLY A 9 -3.27 -7.04 -16.01
CA GLY A 9 -2.95 -6.41 -14.73
C GLY A 9 -4.23 -5.93 -14.03
N LEU A 10 -4.30 -6.11 -12.72
CA LEU A 10 -5.34 -5.53 -11.88
C LEU A 10 -5.04 -4.06 -11.61
N ARG A 11 -6.07 -3.22 -11.64
CA ARG A 11 -5.99 -1.79 -11.33
C ARG A 11 -7.15 -1.42 -10.41
N PRO A 12 -6.94 -0.50 -9.45
CA PRO A 12 -8.03 -0.03 -8.61
C PRO A 12 -9.10 0.72 -9.44
N PRO A 13 -10.37 0.70 -8.99
CA PRO A 13 -11.42 1.57 -9.51
C PRO A 13 -10.97 3.04 -9.50
N LYS A 14 -11.45 3.83 -10.47
CA LYS A 14 -11.00 5.22 -10.68
C LYS A 14 -11.27 6.09 -9.45
N GLU A 15 -12.34 5.79 -8.73
CA GLU A 15 -12.86 6.52 -7.58
C GLU A 15 -11.91 6.40 -6.38
N ILE A 16 -11.19 5.28 -6.26
CA ILE A 16 -10.26 5.02 -5.16
C ILE A 16 -8.80 5.03 -5.58
N ALA A 17 -8.49 5.13 -6.88
CA ALA A 17 -7.13 5.05 -7.39
C ALA A 17 -6.18 6.06 -6.70
N ALA A 18 -6.64 7.29 -6.44
CA ALA A 18 -5.87 8.30 -5.74
C ALA A 18 -5.64 7.98 -4.24
N ARG A 19 -6.57 7.23 -3.63
CA ARG A 19 -6.48 6.79 -2.23
C ARG A 19 -5.59 5.56 -2.07
N VAL A 20 -5.51 4.71 -3.09
CA VAL A 20 -4.64 3.53 -3.10
C VAL A 20 -3.18 3.91 -3.33
N ALA A 21 -2.92 4.97 -4.10
CA ALA A 21 -1.57 5.43 -4.36
C ALA A 21 -0.86 5.82 -3.05
N SER A 22 0.31 5.20 -2.81
CA SER A 22 1.18 5.54 -1.69
C SER A 22 2.57 5.90 -2.20
N ARG A 23 3.35 6.60 -1.36
CA ARG A 23 4.79 6.73 -1.60
C ARG A 23 5.48 5.36 -1.56
N PRO A 24 6.67 5.24 -2.17
CA PRO A 24 7.52 4.07 -2.01
C PRO A 24 7.81 3.79 -0.52
N TYR A 25 7.77 2.51 -0.13
CA TYR A 25 7.89 2.07 1.26
C TYR A 25 9.26 2.37 1.89
N ASP A 26 10.29 2.54 1.06
CA ASP A 26 11.67 2.83 1.43
C ASP A 26 11.92 4.30 1.74
N VAL A 27 11.00 5.20 1.35
CA VAL A 27 11.10 6.65 1.59
C VAL A 27 10.47 7.05 2.93
N LEU A 28 9.68 6.17 3.55
CA LEU A 28 8.94 6.46 4.78
C LEU A 28 9.32 5.51 5.91
N ASN A 29 9.52 6.06 7.11
CA ASN A 29 9.61 5.23 8.31
C ASN A 29 8.21 4.83 8.81
N SER A 30 8.12 3.90 9.78
CA SER A 30 6.83 3.38 10.28
C SER A 30 5.94 4.44 10.92
N LYS A 31 6.52 5.50 11.48
CA LYS A 31 5.73 6.59 12.09
C LYS A 31 5.11 7.47 11.01
N GLU A 32 5.90 7.86 10.01
CA GLU A 32 5.45 8.67 8.87
C GLU A 32 4.39 7.94 8.05
N ALA A 33 4.61 6.65 7.76
CA ALA A 33 3.66 5.84 7.02
C ALA A 33 2.33 5.66 7.76
N ARG A 34 2.36 5.53 9.10
CA ARG A 34 1.14 5.49 9.92
C ARG A 34 0.35 6.79 9.83
N LEU A 35 1.04 7.93 9.86
CA LEU A 35 0.40 9.24 9.70
C LEU A 35 -0.16 9.43 8.28
N GLU A 36 0.54 8.98 7.26
CA GLU A 36 0.11 9.09 5.86
C GLU A 36 -1.09 8.18 5.55
N ALA A 37 -1.15 6.99 6.15
CA ALA A 37 -2.29 6.08 6.02
C ALA A 37 -3.47 6.43 6.94
N ALA A 38 -3.28 7.26 7.97
CA ALA A 38 -4.31 7.61 8.93
C ALA A 38 -5.54 8.23 8.25
N GLY A 39 -6.72 7.64 8.49
CA GLY A 39 -7.98 8.08 7.88
C GLY A 39 -8.17 7.66 6.41
N ASN A 40 -7.26 6.84 5.86
CA ASN A 40 -7.37 6.31 4.52
C ASN A 40 -7.25 4.78 4.47
N ASP A 41 -8.36 4.09 4.70
CA ASP A 41 -8.45 2.62 4.69
C ASP A 41 -8.02 1.96 3.37
N TYR A 42 -7.95 2.71 2.26
CA TYR A 42 -7.52 2.17 0.96
C TYR A 42 -6.02 2.32 0.70
N SER A 43 -5.26 2.94 1.61
CA SER A 43 -3.82 3.16 1.42
C SER A 43 -3.07 1.84 1.17
N LEU A 44 -2.24 1.79 0.14
CA LEU A 44 -1.39 0.62 -0.13
C LEU A 44 -0.38 0.36 1.00
N LEU A 45 -0.10 1.35 1.86
CA LEU A 45 0.80 1.23 3.01
C LEU A 45 0.36 0.14 3.99
N HIS A 46 -0.93 -0.13 4.12
CA HIS A 46 -1.45 -1.24 4.93
C HIS A 46 -0.96 -2.62 4.44
N ILE A 47 -0.59 -2.74 3.15
CA ILE A 47 -0.11 -4.00 2.54
C ILE A 47 1.41 -4.04 2.48
N ILE A 48 2.03 -2.97 1.98
CA ILE A 48 3.49 -2.93 1.77
C ILE A 48 4.27 -2.59 3.03
N LYS A 49 3.60 -2.07 4.06
CA LYS A 49 4.19 -1.67 5.34
C LYS A 49 3.23 -1.98 6.51
N PRO A 50 2.82 -3.26 6.67
CA PRO A 50 1.72 -3.66 7.57
C PRO A 50 1.98 -3.36 9.05
N GLU A 51 3.23 -3.11 9.45
CA GLU A 51 3.59 -2.71 10.81
C GLU A 51 2.94 -1.39 11.28
N ILE A 52 2.40 -0.58 10.37
CA ILE A 52 1.67 0.64 10.73
C ILE A 52 0.34 0.33 11.44
N ASP A 53 -0.26 -0.83 11.17
CA ASP A 53 -1.53 -1.26 11.75
C ASP A 53 -1.36 -2.00 13.08
N LEU A 54 -0.11 -2.34 13.43
CA LEU A 54 0.22 -2.95 14.70
C LEU A 54 0.36 -1.87 15.79
N PRO A 55 0.06 -2.22 17.06
CA PRO A 55 0.44 -1.40 18.20
C PRO A 55 1.95 -1.13 18.14
N VAL A 56 2.35 0.09 18.50
CA VAL A 56 3.75 0.35 18.80
C VAL A 56 4.00 -0.35 20.14
N GLU A 57 4.51 -1.58 20.11
CA GLU A 57 4.92 -2.26 21.34
C GLU A 57 5.91 -1.36 22.12
N ILE A 58 5.73 -1.37 23.44
CA ILE A 58 6.42 -0.54 24.43
C ILE A 58 7.89 -0.97 24.55
#